data_AF-A0A9D8MK46-F1
#
_entry.id   AF-A0A9D8MK46-F1
#
_cell.length_a   1.000
_cell.length_b   1.000
_cell.length_c   1.000
_cell.angle_alpha   90.00
_cell.angle_beta   90.00
_cell.angle_gamma   90.00
#
_symmetry.space_group_name_H-M   'P 1'
#
loop_
_entity.id
_entity.type
_entity.pdbx_description
1 polymer ?
#
loop_
_entity_poly.entity_id
_entity_poly.type
_entity_poly.pdbx_seq_one_letter_code
_entity_poly.pdbx_strand_id
1 'polypeptide(L)'
;MSKEYKASELAAAVNGNLKGNPDAVVRGVNSLKLAEPGDVSFLHNAKYLTVMRESKAEVIVMPGNWAQDPEGGRTYILCEDPDKAFTKICGLFAPDPIQYEMSISPLAYVHPTAQVAEGVHVGPTAVIDEGAVVEKGAIISAGAYVGHFCRIGEGTFLAPNVTIMKRCEVGKRCIIHAGASIGADGFGFTPTFRGLVKIPQNGIVVIGDDVEIGANSTIDRARFGKTWVKKGVKIDNLVHVAHNVVVGESSVLIGQCGIAGSAEIGRGVIIGAQAGINGHITMGDGSQVAGASAAQRSVAPGCTIYGTPGESQEDFIERHLLPRKVRKLEARLAKLEALLAEKEKKD
;
A
#
# COMPACT_ATOMS: atom_id res chain seq x y z
N MET A 1 -12.87 -23.59 18.09
CA MET A 1 -14.00 -23.13 18.93
C MET A 1 -14.23 -21.66 18.60
N SER A 2 -15.46 -21.22 18.41
CA SER A 2 -15.75 -19.79 18.21
C SER A 2 -15.34 -19.02 19.47
N LYS A 3 -14.49 -18.00 19.33
CA LYS A 3 -14.11 -17.14 20.45
C LYS A 3 -15.35 -16.34 20.87
N GLU A 4 -15.68 -16.34 22.16
CA GLU A 4 -16.77 -15.56 22.73
C GLU A 4 -16.20 -14.65 23.82
N TYR A 5 -16.68 -13.41 23.88
CA TYR A 5 -16.28 -12.42 24.89
C TYR A 5 -17.51 -11.72 25.45
N LYS A 6 -17.46 -11.35 26.73
CA LYS A 6 -18.45 -10.45 27.33
C LYS A 6 -18.16 -9.01 26.96
N ALA A 7 -19.19 -8.18 26.90
CA ALA A 7 -19.04 -6.75 26.64
C ALA A 7 -18.09 -6.05 27.66
N SER A 8 -18.10 -6.48 28.92
CA SER A 8 -17.16 -6.03 29.95
C SER A 8 -15.69 -6.35 29.65
N GLU A 9 -15.40 -7.53 29.10
CA GLU A 9 -14.05 -7.94 28.69
C GLU A 9 -13.56 -7.13 27.51
N LEU A 10 -14.44 -6.89 26.52
CA LEU A 10 -14.13 -6.04 25.37
C LEU A 10 -13.87 -4.59 25.80
N ALA A 11 -14.69 -4.05 26.72
CA ALA A 11 -14.50 -2.71 27.26
C ALA A 11 -13.16 -2.58 28.00
N ALA A 12 -12.81 -3.56 28.84
CA ALA A 12 -11.51 -3.61 29.52
C ALA A 12 -10.35 -3.69 28.52
N ALA A 13 -10.48 -4.50 27.46
CA ALA A 13 -9.45 -4.63 26.44
C ALA A 13 -9.14 -3.31 25.74
N VAL A 14 -10.12 -2.42 25.58
CA VAL A 14 -9.94 -1.13 24.89
C VAL A 14 -9.86 0.08 25.84
N ASN A 15 -9.82 -0.14 27.16
CA ASN A 15 -9.95 0.91 28.17
C ASN A 15 -11.19 1.79 27.95
N GLY A 16 -12.29 1.19 27.49
CA GLY A 16 -13.55 1.86 27.23
C GLY A 16 -14.48 1.83 28.43
N ASN A 17 -15.36 2.83 28.54
CA ASN A 17 -16.42 2.87 29.54
C ASN A 17 -17.68 2.19 28.99
N LEU A 18 -18.22 1.23 29.73
CA LEU A 18 -19.38 0.46 29.31
C LEU A 18 -20.70 1.13 29.77
N LYS A 19 -21.66 1.24 28.86
CA LYS A 19 -23.07 1.57 29.17
C LYS A 19 -23.99 0.46 28.65
N GLY A 20 -24.90 -0.06 29.47
CA GLY A 20 -25.81 -1.15 29.08
C GLY A 20 -25.49 -2.45 29.83
N ASN A 21 -25.61 -3.60 29.16
CA ASN A 21 -25.45 -4.92 29.78
C ASN A 21 -23.97 -5.42 29.74
N PRO A 22 -23.26 -5.51 30.88
CA PRO A 22 -21.87 -6.00 30.93
C PRO A 22 -21.69 -7.48 30.60
N ASP A 23 -22.76 -8.26 30.68
CA ASP A 23 -22.77 -9.70 30.41
C ASP A 23 -23.27 -10.02 29.00
N ALA A 24 -23.54 -9.02 28.16
CA ALA A 24 -23.87 -9.24 26.75
C ALA A 24 -22.75 -10.02 26.05
N VAL A 25 -23.11 -11.12 25.40
CA VAL A 25 -22.17 -12.07 24.79
C VAL A 25 -21.94 -11.68 23.33
N VAL A 26 -20.67 -11.45 23.01
CA VAL A 26 -20.20 -11.11 21.67
C VAL A 26 -19.44 -12.29 21.08
N ARG A 27 -19.84 -12.70 19.87
CA ARG A 27 -19.31 -13.85 19.13
C ARG A 27 -18.59 -13.47 17.84
N GLY A 28 -18.73 -12.22 17.40
CA GLY A 28 -18.19 -11.76 16.13
C GLY A 28 -18.02 -10.24 16.08
N VAL A 29 -17.35 -9.79 15.03
CA VAL A 29 -17.16 -8.37 14.68
C VAL A 29 -17.80 -8.12 13.33
N ASN A 30 -18.51 -7.00 13.19
CA ASN A 30 -19.18 -6.70 11.94
C ASN A 30 -19.41 -5.20 11.71
N SER A 31 -19.68 -4.81 10.47
CA SER A 31 -20.09 -3.43 10.14
C SER A 31 -21.51 -3.16 10.64
N LEU A 32 -21.84 -1.90 10.93
CA LEU A 32 -23.17 -1.52 11.44
C LEU A 32 -24.33 -2.07 10.59
N LYS A 33 -24.14 -2.13 9.26
CA LYS A 33 -25.15 -2.58 8.30
C LYS A 33 -25.36 -4.10 8.30
N LEU A 34 -24.31 -4.87 8.57
CA LEU A 34 -24.31 -6.33 8.47
C LEU A 34 -24.36 -7.02 9.84
N ALA A 35 -24.15 -6.28 10.92
CA ALA A 35 -24.13 -6.80 12.27
C ALA A 35 -25.47 -7.44 12.63
N GLU A 36 -25.38 -8.65 13.15
CA GLU A 36 -26.50 -9.41 13.72
C GLU A 36 -26.38 -9.46 15.26
N PRO A 37 -27.41 -9.92 15.98
CA PRO A 37 -27.32 -10.12 17.42
C PRO A 37 -26.13 -11.00 17.80
N GLY A 38 -25.37 -10.57 18.79
CA GLY A 38 -24.08 -11.16 19.18
C GLY A 38 -22.85 -10.59 18.45
N ASP A 39 -22.99 -9.66 17.51
CA ASP A 39 -21.84 -8.95 16.92
C ASP A 39 -21.51 -7.65 17.66
N VAL A 40 -20.23 -7.29 17.69
CA VAL A 40 -19.78 -5.93 18.01
C VAL A 40 -19.50 -5.15 16.74
N SER A 41 -19.91 -3.88 16.74
CA SER A 41 -19.64 -2.93 15.67
C SER A 41 -19.05 -1.63 16.23
N PHE A 42 -18.77 -0.66 15.36
CA PHE A 42 -18.30 0.65 15.78
C PHE A 42 -18.95 1.78 14.98
N LEU A 43 -18.95 2.94 15.59
CA LEU A 43 -19.38 4.19 15.01
C LEU A 43 -18.30 5.23 15.27
N HIS A 44 -17.63 5.72 14.24
CA HIS A 44 -16.63 6.78 14.37
C HIS A 44 -17.11 8.13 13.76
N ASN A 45 -18.03 8.11 12.79
CA ASN A 45 -18.47 9.29 12.06
C ASN A 45 -19.99 9.50 12.16
N ALA A 46 -20.40 10.73 12.49
CA ALA A 46 -21.80 11.10 12.74
C ALA A 46 -22.70 10.85 11.52
N LYS A 47 -22.13 10.84 10.30
CA LYS A 47 -22.86 10.51 9.07
C LYS A 47 -23.47 9.10 9.07
N TYR A 48 -22.99 8.21 9.93
CA TYR A 48 -23.50 6.84 10.07
C TYR A 48 -24.46 6.65 11.25
N LEU A 49 -24.90 7.73 11.92
CA LEU A 49 -25.86 7.64 13.03
C LEU A 49 -27.17 6.95 12.63
N THR A 50 -27.69 7.24 11.42
CA THR A 50 -28.90 6.58 10.92
C THR A 50 -28.68 5.07 10.73
N VAL A 51 -27.54 4.69 10.14
CA VAL A 51 -27.17 3.27 9.96
C VAL A 51 -27.00 2.57 11.29
N MET A 52 -26.44 3.26 12.29
CA MET A 52 -26.30 2.74 13.66
C MET A 52 -27.65 2.45 14.30
N ARG A 53 -28.64 3.34 14.14
CA ARG A 53 -29.99 3.13 14.68
C ARG A 53 -30.66 1.88 14.11
N GLU A 54 -30.45 1.60 12.83
CA GLU A 54 -31.00 0.42 12.16
C GLU A 54 -30.19 -0.87 12.41
N SER A 55 -28.97 -0.76 12.95
CA SER A 55 -28.07 -1.89 13.21
C SER A 55 -28.64 -2.86 14.25
N LYS A 56 -28.37 -4.16 14.08
CA LYS A 56 -28.71 -5.19 15.08
C LYS A 56 -27.51 -5.60 15.94
N ALA A 57 -26.42 -4.85 15.90
CA ALA A 57 -25.24 -5.12 16.73
C ALA A 57 -25.62 -5.17 18.22
N GLU A 58 -25.10 -6.17 18.92
CA GLU A 58 -25.25 -6.33 20.38
C GLU A 58 -24.49 -5.23 21.12
N VAL A 59 -23.27 -4.98 20.65
CA VAL A 59 -22.34 -4.00 21.23
C VAL A 59 -21.91 -3.00 20.17
N ILE A 60 -21.88 -1.70 20.51
CA ILE A 60 -21.39 -0.66 19.61
C ILE A 60 -20.31 0.17 20.30
N VAL A 61 -19.12 0.21 19.70
CA VAL A 61 -18.01 1.06 20.13
C VAL A 61 -18.18 2.46 19.54
N MET A 62 -18.16 3.51 20.37
CA MET A 62 -18.42 4.87 19.90
C MET A 62 -17.71 5.95 20.75
N PRO A 63 -17.62 7.21 20.26
CA PRO A 63 -16.98 8.28 21.00
C PRO A 63 -17.72 8.57 22.31
N GLY A 64 -16.97 8.81 23.38
CA GLY A 64 -17.57 9.13 24.70
C GLY A 64 -18.44 10.39 24.70
N ASN A 65 -18.18 11.36 23.80
CA ASN A 65 -18.98 12.57 23.66
C ASN A 65 -20.33 12.36 22.95
N TRP A 66 -20.58 11.18 22.39
CA TRP A 66 -21.87 10.81 21.76
C TRP A 66 -22.70 9.91 22.67
N ALA A 67 -22.40 9.91 23.98
CA ALA A 67 -23.05 9.11 25.00
C ALA A 67 -24.56 9.41 25.10
N GLN A 68 -25.34 8.78 24.23
CA GLN A 68 -26.76 8.55 24.42
C GLN A 68 -26.93 7.31 25.30
N ASP A 69 -28.00 7.25 26.07
CA ASP A 69 -28.30 6.02 26.79
C ASP A 69 -28.73 4.95 25.77
N PRO A 70 -28.30 3.68 25.95
CA PRO A 70 -28.60 2.65 24.98
C PRO A 70 -30.11 2.44 24.79
N GLU A 71 -30.60 2.69 23.59
CA GLU A 71 -31.98 2.39 23.23
C GLU A 71 -32.12 0.90 22.83
N GLY A 72 -33.27 0.30 23.17
CA GLY A 72 -33.60 -1.06 22.73
C GLY A 72 -32.77 -2.18 23.35
N GLY A 73 -32.15 -1.96 24.52
CA GLY A 73 -31.39 -2.99 25.24
C GLY A 73 -29.96 -3.21 24.73
N ARG A 74 -29.45 -2.33 23.86
CA ARG A 74 -28.08 -2.40 23.34
C ARG A 74 -27.04 -2.09 24.42
N THR A 75 -25.80 -2.45 24.12
CA THR A 75 -24.64 -2.11 24.98
C THR A 75 -23.64 -1.25 24.22
N TYR A 76 -23.13 -0.19 24.83
CA TYR A 76 -22.17 0.71 24.24
C TYR A 76 -20.83 0.64 24.97
N ILE A 77 -19.74 0.66 24.20
CA ILE A 77 -18.38 0.84 24.69
C ILE A 77 -17.91 2.24 24.26
N LEU A 78 -17.82 3.14 25.22
CA LEU A 78 -17.44 4.53 25.02
C LEU A 78 -15.93 4.69 25.15
N CYS A 79 -15.28 5.24 24.13
CA CYS A 79 -13.83 5.48 24.14
C CYS A 79 -13.45 6.76 23.39
N GLU A 80 -12.18 7.16 23.47
CA GLU A 80 -11.66 8.34 22.79
C GLU A 80 -11.54 8.13 21.27
N ASP A 81 -11.04 6.95 20.88
CA ASP A 81 -10.82 6.57 19.48
C ASP A 81 -11.51 5.23 19.16
N PRO A 82 -12.76 5.26 18.68
CA PRO A 82 -13.52 4.06 18.34
C PRO A 82 -12.90 3.21 17.24
N ASP A 83 -12.16 3.81 16.31
CA ASP A 83 -11.55 3.10 15.19
C ASP A 83 -10.38 2.24 15.68
N LYS A 84 -9.51 2.85 16.51
CA LYS A 84 -8.42 2.14 17.19
C LYS A 84 -8.93 1.07 18.15
N ALA A 85 -9.96 1.37 18.93
CA ALA A 85 -10.59 0.42 19.85
C ALA A 85 -11.19 -0.77 19.10
N PHE A 86 -11.96 -0.50 18.04
CA PHE A 86 -12.55 -1.54 17.21
C PHE A 86 -11.50 -2.39 16.50
N THR A 87 -10.41 -1.79 15.99
CA THR A 87 -9.28 -2.53 15.40
C THR A 87 -8.68 -3.52 16.40
N LYS A 88 -8.52 -3.12 17.67
CA LYS A 88 -8.04 -4.02 18.73
C LYS A 88 -9.03 -5.17 19.00
N ILE A 89 -10.33 -4.87 19.00
CA ILE A 89 -11.38 -5.88 19.18
C ILE A 89 -11.41 -6.87 17.99
N CYS A 90 -11.29 -6.38 16.75
CA CYS A 90 -11.14 -7.25 15.57
C CYS A 90 -9.98 -8.24 15.73
N GLY A 91 -8.86 -7.80 16.33
CA GLY A 91 -7.73 -8.68 16.64
C GLY A 91 -8.05 -9.80 17.63
N LEU A 92 -9.01 -9.63 18.55
CA LEU A 92 -9.43 -10.67 19.49
C LEU A 92 -10.24 -11.78 18.83
N PHE A 93 -10.99 -11.44 17.77
CA PHE A 93 -11.81 -12.37 16.98
C PHE A 93 -11.10 -12.89 15.73
N ALA A 94 -9.95 -12.32 15.38
CA ALA A 94 -9.15 -12.79 14.26
C ALA A 94 -8.83 -14.29 14.43
N PRO A 95 -8.89 -15.08 13.34
CA PRO A 95 -8.42 -16.46 13.38
C PRO A 95 -6.96 -16.48 13.81
N ASP A 96 -6.57 -17.53 14.53
CA ASP A 96 -5.18 -17.66 14.94
C ASP A 96 -4.29 -17.70 13.68
N PRO A 97 -3.15 -16.99 13.70
CA PRO A 97 -2.26 -16.96 12.55
C PRO A 97 -1.78 -18.38 12.24
N ILE A 98 -1.62 -18.66 10.94
CA ILE A 98 -1.10 -19.95 10.47
C ILE A 98 0.24 -20.19 11.15
N GLN A 99 0.33 -21.31 11.88
CA GLN A 99 1.56 -21.76 12.51
C GLN A 99 2.35 -22.57 11.49
N TYR A 100 3.51 -22.05 11.11
CA TYR A 100 4.44 -22.78 10.25
C TYR A 100 5.34 -23.66 11.10
N GLU A 101 5.46 -24.92 10.75
CA GLU A 101 6.48 -25.79 11.32
C GLU A 101 7.85 -25.32 10.85
N MET A 102 8.78 -25.04 11.78
CA MET A 102 10.11 -24.52 11.46
C MET A 102 11.02 -25.65 11.00
N SER A 103 10.74 -26.16 9.81
CA SER A 103 11.44 -27.25 9.16
C SER A 103 11.64 -26.97 7.67
N ILE A 104 12.59 -27.70 7.08
CA ILE A 104 12.83 -27.69 5.63
C ILE A 104 12.09 -28.88 5.03
N SER A 105 11.15 -28.62 4.13
CA SER A 105 10.43 -29.67 3.42
C SER A 105 11.40 -30.56 2.64
N PRO A 106 11.22 -31.90 2.64
CA PRO A 106 12.02 -32.80 1.81
C PRO A 106 11.79 -32.59 0.29
N LEU A 107 10.76 -31.84 -0.09
CA LEU A 107 10.47 -31.46 -1.47
C LEU A 107 11.06 -30.08 -1.85
N ALA A 108 11.73 -29.40 -0.92
CA ALA A 108 12.46 -28.17 -1.22
C ALA A 108 13.84 -28.49 -1.80
N TYR A 109 14.34 -27.61 -2.67
CA TYR A 109 15.73 -27.65 -3.11
C TYR A 109 16.53 -26.57 -2.36
N VAL A 110 17.55 -26.99 -1.63
CA VAL A 110 18.50 -26.09 -0.98
C VAL A 110 19.89 -26.41 -1.51
N HIS A 111 20.52 -25.45 -2.17
CA HIS A 111 21.85 -25.62 -2.72
C HIS A 111 22.87 -25.90 -1.59
N PRO A 112 23.87 -26.80 -1.77
CA PRO A 112 24.82 -27.16 -0.71
C PRO A 112 25.64 -26.01 -0.11
N THR A 113 25.80 -24.91 -0.85
CA THR A 113 26.53 -23.71 -0.39
C THR A 113 25.63 -22.63 0.21
N ALA A 114 24.31 -22.83 0.18
CA ALA A 114 23.37 -21.92 0.84
C ALA A 114 23.51 -22.01 2.37
N GLN A 115 23.32 -20.89 3.04
CA GLN A 115 23.40 -20.77 4.49
C GLN A 115 21.99 -20.52 5.03
N VAL A 116 21.33 -21.57 5.51
CA VAL A 116 19.99 -21.49 6.10
C VAL A 116 20.13 -21.66 7.61
N ALA A 117 19.69 -20.65 8.37
CA ALA A 117 19.72 -20.68 9.82
C ALA A 117 18.78 -21.75 10.40
N GLU A 118 19.04 -22.18 11.63
CA GLU A 118 18.10 -22.98 12.41
C GLU A 118 16.81 -22.20 12.69
N GLY A 119 15.66 -22.89 12.72
CA GLY A 119 14.37 -22.28 13.00
C GLY A 119 13.80 -21.48 11.81
N VAL A 120 14.07 -21.94 10.59
CA VAL A 120 13.51 -21.41 9.33
C VAL A 120 12.48 -22.41 8.80
N HIS A 121 11.38 -21.91 8.24
CA HIS A 121 10.45 -22.71 7.46
C HIS A 121 10.79 -22.64 5.98
N VAL A 122 10.91 -23.79 5.31
CA VAL A 122 11.04 -23.87 3.85
C VAL A 122 9.99 -24.84 3.31
N GLY A 123 9.01 -24.29 2.60
CA GLY A 123 7.88 -25.02 2.05
C GLY A 123 8.27 -25.96 0.89
N PRO A 124 7.37 -26.88 0.51
CA PRO A 124 7.61 -27.78 -0.62
C PRO A 124 7.84 -27.00 -1.91
N THR A 125 8.71 -27.52 -2.78
CA THR A 125 9.09 -26.94 -4.08
C THR A 125 9.70 -25.53 -4.03
N ALA A 126 9.97 -24.99 -2.84
CA ALA A 126 10.79 -23.80 -2.70
C ALA A 126 12.24 -24.09 -3.10
N VAL A 127 12.92 -23.08 -3.61
CA VAL A 127 14.31 -23.16 -4.10
C VAL A 127 15.15 -22.11 -3.40
N ILE A 128 16.23 -22.54 -2.75
CA ILE A 128 17.25 -21.67 -2.16
C ILE A 128 18.57 -21.96 -2.88
N ASP A 129 19.05 -20.99 -3.65
CA ASP A 129 20.11 -21.19 -4.63
C ASP A 129 21.52 -20.92 -4.07
N GLU A 130 22.54 -21.10 -4.90
CA GLU A 130 23.95 -21.00 -4.54
C GLU A 130 24.29 -19.75 -3.73
N GLY A 131 24.94 -19.95 -2.58
CA GLY A 131 25.43 -18.87 -1.72
C GLY A 131 24.34 -17.97 -1.12
N ALA A 132 23.06 -18.30 -1.27
CA ALA A 132 21.98 -17.57 -0.61
C ALA A 132 22.06 -17.72 0.91
N VAL A 133 21.63 -16.69 1.63
CA VAL A 133 21.59 -16.64 3.10
C VAL A 133 20.16 -16.40 3.55
N VAL A 134 19.66 -17.25 4.43
CA VAL A 134 18.32 -17.13 5.03
C VAL A 134 18.46 -17.14 6.55
N GLU A 135 18.10 -16.02 7.18
CA GLU A 135 18.23 -15.82 8.63
C GLU A 135 17.08 -16.45 9.42
N LYS A 136 17.28 -16.59 10.74
CA LYS A 136 16.38 -17.25 11.69
C LYS A 136 14.94 -16.71 11.61
N GLY A 137 13.97 -17.60 11.75
CA GLY A 137 12.55 -17.25 11.80
C GLY A 137 11.96 -16.81 10.47
N ALA A 138 12.76 -16.78 9.39
CA ALA A 138 12.23 -16.55 8.05
C ALA A 138 11.32 -17.72 7.62
N ILE A 139 10.32 -17.38 6.82
CA ILE A 139 9.34 -18.33 6.30
C ILE A 139 9.36 -18.21 4.77
N ILE A 140 9.85 -19.25 4.11
CA ILE A 140 9.92 -19.34 2.66
C ILE A 140 8.82 -20.29 2.22
N SER A 141 7.70 -19.75 1.73
CA SER A 141 6.53 -20.56 1.37
C SER A 141 6.75 -21.40 0.10
N ALA A 142 5.82 -22.31 -0.16
CA ALA A 142 5.87 -23.21 -1.30
C ALA A 142 6.08 -22.49 -2.65
N GLY A 143 6.95 -23.05 -3.50
CA GLY A 143 7.28 -22.50 -4.82
C GLY A 143 8.02 -21.16 -4.82
N ALA A 144 8.39 -20.59 -3.66
CA ALA A 144 9.20 -19.38 -3.62
C ALA A 144 10.64 -19.66 -4.08
N TYR A 145 11.24 -18.71 -4.80
CA TYR A 145 12.61 -18.78 -5.31
C TYR A 145 13.50 -17.73 -4.64
N VAL A 146 14.53 -18.17 -3.94
CA VAL A 146 15.59 -17.33 -3.37
C VAL A 146 16.86 -17.57 -4.18
N GLY A 147 17.15 -16.64 -5.10
CA GLY A 147 18.23 -16.78 -6.08
C GLY A 147 19.65 -16.67 -5.52
N HIS A 148 20.61 -16.80 -6.43
CA HIS A 148 22.03 -16.92 -6.09
C HIS A 148 22.52 -15.71 -5.29
N PHE A 149 23.22 -15.95 -4.18
CA PHE A 149 23.81 -14.93 -3.31
C PHE A 149 22.79 -13.91 -2.77
N CYS A 150 21.51 -14.26 -2.72
CA CYS A 150 20.49 -13.43 -2.07
C CYS A 150 20.63 -13.46 -0.55
N ARG A 151 20.12 -12.43 0.13
CA ARG A 151 20.04 -12.38 1.60
C ARG A 151 18.60 -12.14 2.02
N ILE A 152 18.07 -13.01 2.88
CA ILE A 152 16.74 -12.87 3.47
C ILE A 152 16.91 -12.71 4.98
N GLY A 153 16.49 -11.56 5.49
CA GLY A 153 16.63 -11.19 6.89
C GLY A 153 15.68 -11.91 7.84
N GLU A 154 16.01 -11.82 9.12
CA GLU A 154 15.29 -12.45 10.23
C GLU A 154 13.78 -12.16 10.22
N GLY A 155 12.98 -13.21 10.42
CA GLY A 155 11.52 -13.10 10.54
C GLY A 155 10.80 -12.66 9.27
N THR A 156 11.47 -12.63 8.11
CA THR A 156 10.84 -12.27 6.84
C THR A 156 9.98 -13.40 6.30
N PHE A 157 8.78 -13.05 5.85
CA PHE A 157 7.81 -13.95 5.23
C PHE A 157 7.78 -13.74 3.71
N LEU A 158 8.11 -14.78 2.96
CA LEU A 158 7.87 -14.87 1.53
C LEU A 158 6.67 -15.77 1.29
N ALA A 159 5.60 -15.21 0.73
CA ALA A 159 4.41 -15.94 0.33
C ALA A 159 4.67 -16.88 -0.86
N PRO A 160 3.70 -17.75 -1.22
CA PRO A 160 3.90 -18.69 -2.32
C PRO A 160 4.27 -18.01 -3.64
N ASN A 161 5.16 -18.65 -4.40
CA ASN A 161 5.60 -18.20 -5.72
C ASN A 161 6.23 -16.80 -5.77
N VAL A 162 6.74 -16.28 -4.65
CA VAL A 162 7.59 -15.08 -4.64
C VAL A 162 8.93 -15.41 -5.29
N THR A 163 9.42 -14.52 -6.15
CA THR A 163 10.72 -14.66 -6.81
C THR A 163 11.68 -13.55 -6.37
N ILE A 164 12.78 -13.92 -5.74
CA ILE A 164 13.88 -13.02 -5.36
C ILE A 164 15.10 -13.36 -6.22
N MET A 165 15.41 -12.51 -7.19
CA MET A 165 16.48 -12.73 -8.17
C MET A 165 17.86 -12.48 -7.58
N LYS A 166 18.89 -13.06 -8.20
CA LYS A 166 20.29 -13.09 -7.72
C LYS A 166 20.79 -11.77 -7.08
N ARG A 167 21.52 -11.91 -5.96
CA ARG A 167 22.19 -10.83 -5.20
C ARG A 167 21.25 -9.79 -4.59
N CYS A 168 19.94 -10.01 -4.58
CA CYS A 168 19.03 -9.10 -3.89
C CYS A 168 19.11 -9.29 -2.38
N GLU A 169 18.88 -8.20 -1.64
CA GLU A 169 18.93 -8.18 -0.18
C GLU A 169 17.56 -7.76 0.34
N VAL A 170 16.99 -8.58 1.22
CA VAL A 170 15.71 -8.32 1.91
C VAL A 170 15.99 -8.26 3.39
N GLY A 171 15.58 -7.15 4.03
CA GLY A 171 15.74 -6.91 5.45
C GLY A 171 14.88 -7.81 6.33
N LYS A 172 14.72 -7.39 7.58
CA LYS A 172 14.03 -8.15 8.63
C LYS A 172 12.54 -7.86 8.66
N ARG A 173 11.74 -8.86 9.08
CA ARG A 173 10.28 -8.74 9.30
C ARG A 173 9.54 -8.19 8.08
N CYS A 174 10.04 -8.48 6.89
CA CYS A 174 9.37 -8.11 5.65
C CYS A 174 8.24 -9.10 5.36
N ILE A 175 7.19 -8.62 4.68
CA ILE A 175 6.09 -9.46 4.19
C ILE A 175 6.03 -9.26 2.68
N ILE A 176 6.27 -10.32 1.91
CA ILE A 176 6.21 -10.28 0.45
C ILE A 176 5.13 -11.24 0.00
N HIS A 177 4.06 -10.69 -0.57
CA HIS A 177 2.85 -11.41 -0.96
C HIS A 177 3.02 -12.14 -2.30
N ALA A 178 2.08 -13.06 -2.56
CA ALA A 178 2.23 -14.08 -3.59
C ALA A 178 2.48 -13.49 -4.99
N GLY A 179 3.37 -14.15 -5.75
CA GLY A 179 3.70 -13.78 -7.12
C GLY A 179 4.51 -12.50 -7.29
N ALA A 180 4.90 -11.81 -6.20
CA ALA A 180 5.80 -10.66 -6.32
C ALA A 180 7.17 -11.07 -6.89
N SER A 181 7.74 -10.22 -7.74
CA SER A 181 9.02 -10.45 -8.40
C SER A 181 10.01 -9.33 -8.09
N ILE A 182 11.10 -9.69 -7.44
CA ILE A 182 12.12 -8.77 -6.93
C ILE A 182 13.44 -9.02 -7.65
N GLY A 183 13.95 -7.98 -8.29
CA GLY A 183 15.25 -7.98 -8.95
C GLY A 183 15.25 -8.53 -10.37
N ALA A 184 14.12 -8.49 -11.08
CA ALA A 184 14.09 -8.67 -12.53
C ALA A 184 14.88 -7.57 -13.26
N ASP A 185 15.30 -7.83 -14.49
CA ASP A 185 15.97 -6.81 -15.32
C ASP A 185 15.01 -5.68 -15.68
N GLY A 186 15.38 -4.45 -15.33
CA GLY A 186 14.63 -3.27 -15.77
C GLY A 186 14.57 -3.05 -17.28
N PHE A 187 13.71 -2.12 -17.67
CA PHE A 187 13.48 -1.72 -19.07
C PHE A 187 14.64 -0.88 -19.63
N GLY A 188 15.77 -1.53 -19.94
CA GLY A 188 16.94 -0.90 -20.56
C GLY A 188 17.19 -1.41 -21.97
N PHE A 189 16.93 -0.57 -22.97
CA PHE A 189 17.21 -0.86 -24.38
C PHE A 189 17.81 0.37 -25.09
N THR A 190 18.80 0.15 -25.96
CA THR A 190 19.36 1.19 -26.83
C THR A 190 18.84 0.98 -28.26
N PRO A 191 18.18 1.97 -28.88
CA PRO A 191 17.80 1.88 -30.28
C PRO A 191 19.03 2.00 -31.18
N THR A 192 19.10 1.13 -32.18
CA THR A 192 20.12 1.14 -33.24
C THR A 192 19.44 1.03 -34.59
N PHE A 193 20.19 1.25 -35.68
CA PHE A 193 19.66 1.05 -37.04
C PHE A 193 19.20 -0.39 -37.33
N ARG A 194 19.62 -1.37 -36.52
CA ARG A 194 19.22 -2.79 -36.65
C ARG A 194 18.11 -3.19 -35.68
N GLY A 195 17.61 -2.28 -34.85
CA GLY A 195 16.62 -2.56 -33.80
C GLY A 195 17.13 -2.28 -32.39
N LEU A 196 16.43 -2.84 -31.39
CA LEU A 196 16.69 -2.60 -29.97
C LEU A 196 17.76 -3.56 -29.43
N VAL A 197 18.77 -3.02 -28.75
CA VAL A 197 19.82 -3.79 -28.07
C VAL A 197 19.59 -3.73 -26.55
N LYS A 198 19.49 -4.90 -25.89
CA LYS A 198 19.30 -4.98 -24.42
C LYS A 198 20.52 -4.40 -23.70
N ILE A 199 20.27 -3.55 -22.72
CA ILE A 199 21.28 -3.02 -21.82
C ILE A 199 21.36 -3.93 -20.59
N PRO A 200 22.54 -4.52 -20.28
CA PRO A 200 22.73 -5.34 -19.07
C PRO A 200 22.39 -4.57 -17.79
N GLN A 201 21.63 -5.20 -16.89
CA GLN A 201 21.25 -4.66 -15.59
C GLN A 201 22.09 -5.31 -14.49
N ASN A 202 23.20 -4.66 -14.13
CA ASN A 202 24.25 -5.24 -13.28
C ASN A 202 24.09 -4.91 -11.80
N GLY A 203 23.14 -4.06 -11.42
CA GLY A 203 22.84 -3.73 -10.04
C GLY A 203 22.04 -4.82 -9.32
N ILE A 204 21.48 -4.43 -8.17
CA ILE A 204 20.68 -5.27 -7.28
C ILE A 204 19.41 -4.53 -6.82
N VAL A 205 18.58 -5.23 -6.06
CA VAL A 205 17.52 -4.62 -5.23
C VAL A 205 17.91 -4.77 -3.77
N VAL A 206 17.70 -3.72 -2.99
CA VAL A 206 17.82 -3.73 -1.53
C VAL A 206 16.49 -3.30 -0.93
N ILE A 207 15.91 -4.15 -0.09
CA ILE A 207 14.68 -3.91 0.67
C ILE A 207 15.07 -3.80 2.14
N GLY A 208 14.71 -2.69 2.79
CA GLY A 208 14.93 -2.47 4.22
C GLY A 208 13.96 -3.25 5.10
N ASP A 209 14.10 -3.10 6.41
CA ASP A 209 13.26 -3.79 7.40
C ASP A 209 11.80 -3.34 7.37
N ASP A 210 10.89 -4.19 7.86
CA ASP A 210 9.47 -3.89 8.09
C ASP A 210 8.70 -3.45 6.82
N VAL A 211 9.25 -3.79 5.64
CA VAL A 211 8.65 -3.51 4.33
C VAL A 211 7.58 -4.55 4.01
N GLU A 212 6.46 -4.11 3.46
CA GLU A 212 5.43 -5.00 2.94
C GLU A 212 5.21 -4.76 1.44
N ILE A 213 5.18 -5.84 0.67
CA ILE A 213 5.04 -5.83 -0.79
C ILE A 213 3.86 -6.71 -1.19
N GLY A 214 2.87 -6.09 -1.82
CA GLY A 214 1.64 -6.72 -2.27
C GLY A 214 1.84 -7.72 -3.41
N ALA A 215 0.78 -8.48 -3.68
CA ALA A 215 0.77 -9.56 -4.63
C ALA A 215 1.04 -9.05 -6.05
N ASN A 216 1.82 -9.83 -6.80
CA ASN A 216 2.20 -9.54 -8.20
C ASN A 216 2.86 -8.16 -8.43
N SER A 217 3.38 -7.52 -7.38
CA SER A 217 4.17 -6.31 -7.51
C SER A 217 5.57 -6.64 -8.02
N THR A 218 6.16 -5.71 -8.78
CA THR A 218 7.46 -5.90 -9.43
C THR A 218 8.42 -4.80 -9.02
N ILE A 219 9.64 -5.21 -8.64
CA ILE A 219 10.72 -4.28 -8.30
C ILE A 219 11.94 -4.65 -9.12
N ASP A 220 12.27 -3.83 -10.10
CA ASP A 220 13.38 -4.08 -11.00
C ASP A 220 14.70 -3.78 -10.32
N ARG A 221 15.73 -4.58 -10.62
CA ARG A 221 17.10 -4.26 -10.22
C ARG A 221 17.58 -3.02 -10.94
N ALA A 222 18.50 -2.33 -10.29
CA ALA A 222 19.18 -1.21 -10.90
C ALA A 222 20.09 -1.62 -12.07
N ARG A 223 20.35 -0.68 -12.98
CA ARG A 223 21.40 -0.83 -13.98
C ARG A 223 22.78 -0.92 -13.33
N PHE A 224 23.05 0.01 -12.41
CA PHE A 224 24.23 0.07 -11.56
C PHE A 224 23.82 0.40 -10.12
N GLY A 225 24.56 -0.11 -9.14
CA GLY A 225 24.23 0.11 -7.73
C GLY A 225 22.97 -0.66 -7.33
N LYS A 226 21.97 0.04 -6.79
CA LYS A 226 20.76 -0.58 -6.23
C LYS A 226 19.48 0.21 -6.55
N THR A 227 18.40 -0.53 -6.76
CA THR A 227 17.04 -0.04 -6.50
C THR A 227 16.81 -0.23 -4.99
N TRP A 228 16.36 0.80 -4.29
CA TRP A 228 16.35 0.79 -2.82
C TRP A 228 14.98 1.13 -2.26
N VAL A 229 14.32 0.14 -1.66
CA VAL A 229 13.12 0.34 -0.87
C VAL A 229 13.53 0.42 0.59
N LYS A 230 13.37 1.60 1.21
CA LYS A 230 13.80 1.82 2.60
C LYS A 230 12.80 1.25 3.60
N LYS A 231 13.18 1.31 4.88
CA LYS A 231 12.45 0.73 6.00
C LYS A 231 10.98 1.17 6.04
N GLY A 232 10.09 0.23 6.35
CA GLY A 232 8.69 0.50 6.68
C GLY A 232 7.81 0.94 5.50
N VAL A 233 8.31 0.86 4.26
CA VAL A 233 7.52 1.14 3.06
C VAL A 233 6.40 0.11 2.91
N LYS A 234 5.23 0.57 2.47
CA LYS A 234 4.06 -0.27 2.18
C LYS A 234 3.71 -0.18 0.70
N ILE A 235 3.85 -1.31 0.01
CA ILE A 235 3.56 -1.44 -1.42
C ILE A 235 2.35 -2.35 -1.56
N ASP A 236 1.29 -1.84 -2.17
CA ASP A 236 0.08 -2.60 -2.45
C ASP A 236 0.29 -3.51 -3.67
N ASN A 237 -0.77 -4.19 -4.11
CA ASN A 237 -0.78 -5.15 -5.20
C ASN A 237 -0.55 -4.48 -6.56
N LEU A 238 0.07 -5.22 -7.48
CA LEU A 238 0.28 -4.82 -8.88
C LEU A 238 1.03 -3.49 -9.04
N VAL A 239 1.87 -3.11 -8.10
CA VAL A 239 2.73 -1.92 -8.20
C VAL A 239 3.98 -2.24 -9.01
N HIS A 240 4.42 -1.28 -9.83
CA HIS A 240 5.69 -1.37 -10.55
C HIS A 240 6.70 -0.33 -10.06
N VAL A 241 7.85 -0.81 -9.59
CA VAL A 241 9.02 0.00 -9.22
C VAL A 241 10.15 -0.30 -10.18
N ALA A 242 10.45 0.64 -11.08
CA ALA A 242 11.47 0.45 -12.10
C ALA A 242 12.91 0.52 -11.53
N HIS A 243 13.88 0.28 -12.41
CA HIS A 243 15.30 0.26 -12.07
C HIS A 243 15.78 1.58 -11.44
N ASN A 244 16.71 1.50 -10.48
CA ASN A 244 17.36 2.64 -9.82
C ASN A 244 16.44 3.53 -8.98
N VAL A 245 15.16 3.18 -8.81
CA VAL A 245 14.26 3.94 -7.94
C VAL A 245 14.73 3.85 -6.48
N VAL A 246 14.61 4.97 -5.76
CA VAL A 246 14.77 5.02 -4.31
C VAL A 246 13.42 5.34 -3.70
N VAL A 247 12.94 4.49 -2.79
CA VAL A 247 11.70 4.72 -2.03
C VAL A 247 12.05 5.03 -0.58
N GLY A 248 11.71 6.24 -0.15
CA GLY A 248 11.93 6.75 1.19
C GLY A 248 11.13 6.02 2.25
N GLU A 249 11.54 6.16 3.51
CA GLU A 249 10.96 5.44 4.64
C GLU A 249 9.47 5.74 4.81
N SER A 250 8.70 4.73 5.24
CA SER A 250 7.28 4.87 5.56
C SER A 250 6.42 5.46 4.43
N SER A 251 6.88 5.41 3.18
CA SER A 251 6.08 5.78 2.02
C SER A 251 5.08 4.68 1.65
N VAL A 252 3.97 5.08 1.05
CA VAL A 252 2.85 4.21 0.70
C VAL A 252 2.61 4.27 -0.81
N LEU A 253 2.67 3.11 -1.45
CA LEU A 253 2.49 2.90 -2.88
C LEU A 253 1.20 2.09 -3.09
N ILE A 254 0.12 2.76 -3.49
CA ILE A 254 -1.22 2.17 -3.57
C ILE A 254 -1.41 1.47 -4.92
N GLY A 255 -2.32 0.49 -4.98
CA GLY A 255 -2.42 -0.50 -6.05
C GLY A 255 -2.35 0.06 -7.47
N GLN A 256 -1.64 -0.67 -8.33
CA GLN A 256 -1.44 -0.34 -9.75
C GLN A 256 -0.70 0.97 -10.03
N CYS A 257 -0.08 1.63 -9.03
CA CYS A 257 0.81 2.74 -9.33
C CYS A 257 2.11 2.27 -10.01
N GLY A 258 2.70 3.17 -10.80
CA GLY A 258 3.93 2.90 -11.54
C GLY A 258 4.96 4.00 -11.36
N ILE A 259 6.20 3.60 -11.06
CA ILE A 259 7.33 4.52 -10.87
C ILE A 259 8.37 4.24 -11.95
N ALA A 260 8.64 5.23 -12.79
CA ALA A 260 9.67 5.12 -13.81
C ALA A 260 11.09 5.24 -13.25
N GLY A 261 12.06 4.76 -14.03
CA GLY A 261 13.42 4.51 -13.57
C GLY A 261 14.13 5.75 -13.00
N SER A 262 14.96 5.53 -11.99
CA SER A 262 15.79 6.55 -11.33
C SER A 262 15.01 7.69 -10.65
N ALA A 263 13.71 7.52 -10.39
CA ALA A 263 12.98 8.45 -9.55
C ALA A 263 13.38 8.32 -8.07
N GLU A 264 13.36 9.43 -7.34
CA GLU A 264 13.61 9.47 -5.90
C GLU A 264 12.33 9.85 -5.17
N ILE A 265 11.80 8.91 -4.39
CA ILE A 265 10.61 9.10 -3.58
C ILE A 265 11.06 9.41 -2.15
N GLY A 266 10.65 10.55 -1.61
CA GLY A 266 10.93 10.97 -0.26
C GLY A 266 10.28 10.10 0.82
N ARG A 267 10.48 10.48 2.08
CA ARG A 267 9.88 9.85 3.27
C ARG A 267 8.40 10.18 3.38
N GLY A 268 7.57 9.20 3.71
CA GLY A 268 6.14 9.38 3.98
C GLY A 268 5.34 9.88 2.77
N VAL A 269 5.83 9.63 1.55
CA VAL A 269 5.13 9.99 0.31
C VAL A 269 3.99 9.01 0.08
N ILE A 270 2.85 9.51 -0.38
CA ILE A 270 1.67 8.69 -0.74
C ILE A 270 1.45 8.76 -2.24
N ILE A 271 1.55 7.63 -2.91
CA ILE A 271 1.25 7.52 -4.35
C ILE A 271 -0.07 6.76 -4.49
N GLY A 272 -1.10 7.46 -4.95
CA GLY A 272 -2.46 6.96 -5.10
C GLY A 272 -2.59 5.83 -6.11
N ALA A 273 -3.70 5.10 -6.03
CA ALA A 273 -4.00 4.00 -6.94
C ALA A 273 -3.92 4.46 -8.40
N GLN A 274 -3.29 3.66 -9.27
CA GLN A 274 -3.11 3.98 -10.69
C GLN A 274 -2.35 5.29 -10.99
N ALA A 275 -1.67 5.87 -10.00
CA ALA A 275 -0.85 7.05 -10.23
C ALA A 275 0.48 6.70 -10.90
N GLY A 276 1.02 7.65 -11.68
CA GLY A 276 2.29 7.51 -12.39
C GLY A 276 3.35 8.52 -11.91
N ILE A 277 4.59 8.07 -11.76
CA ILE A 277 5.74 8.93 -11.46
C ILE A 277 6.73 8.86 -12.62
N ASN A 278 7.10 10.02 -13.18
CA ASN A 278 8.09 10.09 -14.25
C ASN A 278 9.51 9.74 -13.76
N GLY A 279 10.38 9.33 -14.68
CA GLY A 279 11.76 8.94 -14.34
C GLY A 279 12.62 10.17 -14.04
N HIS A 280 13.68 9.98 -13.25
CA HIS A 280 14.65 11.04 -12.93
C HIS A 280 14.05 12.28 -12.25
N ILE A 281 12.93 12.15 -11.54
CA ILE A 281 12.35 13.22 -10.73
C ILE A 281 12.42 12.89 -9.24
N THR A 282 12.27 13.92 -8.41
CA THR A 282 12.22 13.79 -6.96
C THR A 282 10.84 14.15 -6.42
N MET A 283 10.25 13.26 -5.63
CA MET A 283 9.07 13.53 -4.83
C MET A 283 9.52 13.90 -3.43
N GLY A 284 9.39 15.17 -3.02
CA GLY A 284 9.78 15.61 -1.68
C GLY A 284 9.01 14.92 -0.57
N ASP A 285 9.58 14.90 0.64
CA ASP A 285 8.99 14.23 1.81
C ASP A 285 7.53 14.65 2.07
N GLY A 286 6.68 13.68 2.40
CA GLY A 286 5.26 13.90 2.69
C GLY A 286 4.41 14.38 1.50
N SER A 287 4.98 14.44 0.29
CA SER A 287 4.20 14.74 -0.91
C SER A 287 3.20 13.62 -1.24
N GLN A 288 2.17 13.97 -1.99
CA GLN A 288 1.08 13.06 -2.33
C GLN A 288 0.74 13.16 -3.81
N VAL A 289 0.43 12.04 -4.44
CA VAL A 289 -0.12 12.00 -5.79
C VAL A 289 -1.48 11.34 -5.71
N ALA A 290 -2.53 12.05 -6.11
CA ALA A 290 -3.89 11.52 -6.10
C ALA A 290 -4.02 10.33 -7.06
N GLY A 291 -5.05 9.51 -6.85
CA GLY A 291 -5.34 8.38 -7.73
C GLY A 291 -5.47 8.80 -9.19
N ALA A 292 -5.04 7.92 -10.11
CA ALA A 292 -5.02 8.13 -11.56
C ALA A 292 -4.32 9.43 -12.03
N SER A 293 -3.49 10.04 -11.17
CA SER A 293 -2.76 11.27 -11.47
C SER A 293 -1.30 10.98 -11.83
N ALA A 294 -0.59 11.93 -12.43
CA ALA A 294 0.80 11.72 -12.81
C ALA A 294 1.72 12.86 -12.38
N ALA A 295 2.82 12.53 -11.70
CA ALA A 295 3.90 13.45 -11.40
C ALA A 295 4.89 13.50 -12.58
N GLN A 296 4.86 14.58 -13.35
CA GLN A 296 5.72 14.75 -14.54
C GLN A 296 7.05 15.45 -14.25
N ARG A 297 7.14 16.16 -13.11
CA ARG A 297 8.29 16.94 -12.67
C ARG A 297 8.48 16.78 -11.17
N SER A 298 9.68 17.05 -10.68
CA SER A 298 9.97 17.04 -9.24
C SER A 298 9.02 17.96 -8.49
N VAL A 299 8.63 17.56 -7.28
CA VAL A 299 7.74 18.33 -6.41
C VAL A 299 8.35 18.57 -5.04
N ALA A 300 7.99 19.70 -4.46
CA ALA A 300 8.44 20.08 -3.13
C ALA A 300 7.82 19.17 -2.04
N PRO A 301 8.45 19.08 -0.87
CA PRO A 301 7.88 18.39 0.30
C PRO A 301 6.47 18.89 0.64
N GLY A 302 5.60 17.96 1.05
CA GLY A 302 4.20 18.23 1.44
C GLY A 302 3.27 18.63 0.29
N CYS A 303 3.74 18.66 -0.96
CA CYS A 303 2.93 19.01 -2.11
C CYS A 303 1.94 17.89 -2.47
N THR A 304 0.68 18.24 -2.76
CA THR A 304 -0.31 17.31 -3.30
C THR A 304 -0.52 17.57 -4.78
N ILE A 305 -0.34 16.53 -5.59
CA ILE A 305 -0.57 16.55 -7.04
C ILE A 305 -1.93 15.93 -7.33
N TYR A 306 -2.78 16.69 -8.03
CA TYR A 306 -4.01 16.19 -8.62
C TYR A 306 -3.91 16.21 -10.14
N GLY A 307 -4.37 15.12 -10.74
CA GLY A 307 -4.61 14.98 -12.17
C GLY A 307 -6.07 15.25 -12.51
N THR A 308 -6.49 14.80 -13.69
CA THR A 308 -7.89 14.97 -14.12
C THR A 308 -8.74 13.81 -13.56
N PRO A 309 -9.69 14.05 -12.65
CA PRO A 309 -10.63 13.03 -12.23
C PRO A 309 -11.60 12.67 -13.37
N GLY A 310 -12.32 11.56 -13.24
CA GLY A 310 -13.48 11.30 -14.09
C GLY A 310 -14.52 12.41 -13.91
N GLU A 311 -15.05 12.92 -15.01
CA GLU A 311 -16.06 13.98 -15.05
C GLU A 311 -17.21 13.56 -15.99
N SER A 312 -18.34 14.30 -15.97
CA SER A 312 -19.45 14.03 -16.89
C SER A 312 -19.02 14.24 -18.35
N GLN A 313 -19.74 13.63 -19.30
CA GLN A 313 -19.45 13.85 -20.72
C GLN A 313 -19.52 15.34 -21.08
N GLU A 314 -20.51 16.04 -20.51
CA GLU A 314 -20.74 17.47 -20.69
C GLU A 314 -19.55 18.29 -20.18
N ASP A 315 -19.11 18.06 -18.93
CA ASP A 315 -17.99 18.77 -18.32
C ASP A 315 -16.69 18.49 -19.07
N PHE A 316 -16.47 17.25 -19.49
CA PHE A 316 -15.28 16.86 -20.25
C PHE A 316 -15.20 17.60 -21.58
N ILE A 317 -16.28 17.59 -22.36
CA ILE A 317 -16.33 18.28 -23.66
C ILE A 317 -16.15 19.78 -23.45
N GLU A 318 -16.81 20.36 -22.45
CA GLU A 318 -16.66 21.78 -22.15
C GLU A 318 -15.21 22.15 -21.83
N ARG A 319 -14.57 21.42 -20.90
CA ARG A 319 -13.18 21.63 -20.51
C ARG A 319 -12.22 21.42 -21.67
N HIS A 320 -12.43 20.39 -22.50
CA HIS A 320 -11.60 20.10 -23.66
C HIS A 320 -11.69 21.17 -24.75
N LEU A 321 -12.85 21.85 -24.87
CA LEU A 321 -13.04 22.95 -25.81
C LEU A 321 -12.49 24.30 -25.31
N LEU A 322 -12.13 24.43 -24.01
CA LEU A 322 -11.64 25.68 -23.43
C LEU A 322 -10.47 26.30 -24.21
N PRO A 323 -9.37 25.58 -24.57
CA PRO A 323 -8.26 26.19 -25.31
C PRO A 323 -8.69 26.82 -26.63
N ARG A 324 -9.65 26.20 -27.34
CA ARG A 324 -10.22 26.75 -28.58
C ARG A 324 -11.09 27.97 -28.32
N LYS A 325 -11.88 27.97 -27.24
CA LYS A 325 -12.67 29.13 -26.80
C LYS A 325 -11.75 30.30 -26.41
N VAL A 326 -10.68 30.04 -25.66
CA VAL A 326 -9.67 31.03 -25.24
C VAL A 326 -9.00 31.68 -26.45
N ARG A 327 -8.49 30.89 -27.42
CA ARG A 327 -7.89 31.46 -28.65
C ARG A 327 -8.85 32.37 -29.44
N LYS A 328 -10.15 32.01 -29.47
CA LYS A 328 -11.17 32.86 -30.10
C LYS A 328 -11.40 34.16 -29.31
N LEU A 329 -11.36 34.10 -27.99
CA LEU A 329 -11.48 35.27 -27.12
C LEU A 329 -10.26 36.19 -27.27
N GLU A 330 -9.04 35.64 -27.26
CA GLU A 330 -7.79 36.40 -27.48
C GLU A 330 -7.81 37.13 -28.84
N ALA A 331 -8.23 36.45 -29.91
CA ALA A 331 -8.35 37.07 -31.23
C ALA A 331 -9.40 38.21 -31.27
N ARG A 332 -10.51 38.06 -30.53
CA ARG A 332 -11.52 39.12 -30.41
C ARG A 332 -11.00 40.28 -29.57
N LEU A 333 -10.26 40.02 -28.51
CA LEU A 333 -9.67 41.04 -27.64
C LEU A 333 -8.66 41.87 -28.42
N ALA A 334 -7.73 41.24 -29.14
CA ALA A 334 -6.75 41.92 -29.99
C ALA A 334 -7.41 42.80 -31.06
N LYS A 335 -8.53 42.34 -31.65
CA LYS A 335 -9.30 43.16 -32.61
C LYS A 335 -9.93 44.39 -31.94
N LEU A 336 -10.46 44.24 -30.73
CA LEU A 336 -11.06 45.35 -29.98
C LEU A 336 -10.01 46.36 -29.53
N GLU A 337 -8.86 45.89 -29.04
CA GLU A 337 -7.71 46.73 -28.66
C GLU A 337 -7.21 47.55 -29.86
N ALA A 338 -7.10 46.95 -31.04
CA ALA A 338 -6.74 47.67 -32.27
C ALA A 338 -7.75 48.76 -32.63
N LEU A 339 -9.05 48.48 -32.53
CA LEU A 339 -10.11 49.46 -32.81
C LEU A 339 -10.15 50.61 -31.79
N LEU A 340 -9.87 50.33 -30.52
CA LEU A 340 -9.73 51.34 -29.46
C LEU A 340 -8.55 52.27 -29.73
N ALA A 341 -7.38 51.69 -30.04
CA ALA A 341 -6.19 52.47 -30.39
C ALA A 341 -6.38 53.34 -31.65
N GLU A 342 -7.18 52.88 -32.63
CA GLU A 342 -7.56 53.68 -33.80
C GLU A 342 -8.50 54.83 -33.45
N LYS A 343 -9.41 54.65 -32.48
CA LYS A 343 -10.31 55.72 -32.01
C LYS A 343 -9.56 56.76 -31.19
N GLU A 344 -8.70 56.35 -30.26
CA GLU A 344 -7.89 57.25 -29.45
C GLU A 344 -6.90 58.10 -30.27
N LYS A 345 -6.57 57.68 -31.50
CA LYS A 345 -5.78 58.48 -32.45
C LYS A 345 -6.59 59.49 -33.26
N LYS A 346 -7.93 59.38 -33.24
CA LYS A 346 -8.84 60.23 -34.02
C LYS A 346 -9.52 61.31 -33.17
N ASP A 347 -9.52 61.14 -31.85
CA ASP A 347 -9.87 62.16 -30.85
C ASP A 347 -8.62 62.96 -30.44
#